data_AF-A0A2D6XDL1-F1
#
_entry.id   AF-A0A2D6XDL1-F1
#
_cell.length_a   1.000
_cell.length_b   1.000
_cell.length_c   1.000
_cell.angle_alpha   90.00
_cell.angle_beta   90.00
_cell.angle_gamma   90.00
#
_symmetry.space_group_name_H-M   'P 1'
#
loop_
_entity.id
_entity.type
_entity.pdbx_description
1 polymer ?
#
loop_
_entity_poly.entity_id
_entity_poly.type
_entity_poly.pdbx_seq_one_letter_code
_entity_poly.pdbx_strand_id
1 'polypeptide(L)'
;MSEPKRIAWQSWNALTEEFYEENDSGLSALEDILLANSHPEEMGEHPVKFFDPGPSVIYTPYGAFSVDSCLKPSNRWDCWFGYTNFDITFAVLEELEDIEGVESVKVMGRYTFFIGIGKLFGSTEVKLNIENILTDTKHISNMESVTPDLKEAIDSVKLQVDNKQFWSIFVSSMGEIDYIMADSLTDSYLSDLNKFEDLRQKIGGIIIRSSNEQKY
;
A
#
# COMPACT_ATOMS: atom_id res chain seq x y z
N MET A 1 -21.88 -24.78 -0.69
CA MET A 1 -20.42 -24.66 -0.54
C MET A 1 -20.16 -23.25 -0.01
N SER A 2 -19.33 -23.10 1.01
CA SER A 2 -18.90 -21.76 1.47
C SER A 2 -18.14 -21.09 0.34
N GLU A 3 -18.37 -19.79 0.14
CA GLU A 3 -17.48 -19.01 -0.73
C GLU A 3 -16.06 -18.99 -0.16
N PRO A 4 -15.02 -18.94 -1.01
CA PRO A 4 -13.64 -18.83 -0.54
C PRO A 4 -13.46 -17.52 0.23
N LYS A 5 -12.65 -17.56 1.29
CA LYS A 5 -12.34 -16.37 2.07
C LYS A 5 -11.56 -15.36 1.22
N ARG A 6 -11.91 -14.08 1.30
CA ARG A 6 -11.30 -12.99 0.52
C ARG A 6 -11.22 -11.71 1.33
N ILE A 7 -10.24 -10.87 0.99
CA ILE A 7 -10.03 -9.54 1.55
C ILE A 7 -9.94 -8.55 0.39
N ALA A 8 -10.63 -7.42 0.51
CA ALA A 8 -10.47 -6.28 -0.40
C ALA A 8 -9.82 -5.12 0.37
N TRP A 9 -8.84 -4.46 -0.26
CA TRP A 9 -8.05 -3.41 0.36
C TRP A 9 -8.40 -2.03 -0.18
N GLN A 10 -8.48 -1.05 0.71
CA GLN A 10 -8.62 0.36 0.36
C GLN A 10 -7.60 1.19 1.14
N SER A 11 -6.87 2.06 0.45
CA SER A 11 -5.90 2.94 1.12
C SER A 11 -6.62 4.02 1.90
N TRP A 12 -6.38 4.09 3.21
CA TRP A 12 -6.87 5.18 4.05
C TRP A 12 -6.09 6.47 3.77
N ASN A 13 -4.79 6.34 3.47
CA ASN A 13 -3.93 7.49 3.19
C ASN A 13 -4.44 8.26 1.97
N ALA A 14 -4.76 7.55 0.88
CA ALA A 14 -5.32 8.17 -0.33
C ALA A 14 -6.66 8.87 -0.05
N LEU A 15 -7.58 8.22 0.65
CA LEU A 15 -8.86 8.84 1.04
C LEU A 15 -8.64 10.11 1.87
N THR A 16 -7.70 10.05 2.81
CA THR A 16 -7.37 11.18 3.69
C THR A 16 -6.81 12.36 2.92
N GLU A 17 -5.97 12.11 1.91
CA GLU A 17 -5.42 13.13 1.02
C GLU A 17 -6.52 13.81 0.19
N GLU A 18 -7.43 13.05 -0.40
CA GLU A 18 -8.61 13.59 -1.13
C GLU A 18 -9.45 14.52 -0.24
N PHE A 19 -9.71 14.12 1.02
CA PHE A 19 -10.44 14.98 1.96
C PHE A 19 -9.71 16.28 2.29
N TYR A 20 -8.38 16.31 2.26
CA TYR A 20 -7.62 17.54 2.48
C TYR A 20 -7.73 18.47 1.28
N GLU A 21 -7.57 17.95 0.06
CA GLU A 21 -7.66 18.74 -1.17
C GLU A 21 -9.05 19.36 -1.36
N GLU A 22 -10.12 18.62 -1.03
CA GLU A 22 -11.48 19.15 -1.09
C GLU A 22 -11.76 20.24 -0.04
N ASN A 23 -11.25 20.08 1.19
CA ASN A 23 -11.48 21.08 2.24
C ASN A 23 -10.67 22.36 2.04
N ASP A 24 -9.41 22.23 1.59
CA ASP A 24 -8.53 23.38 1.34
C ASP A 24 -9.06 24.25 0.19
N SER A 25 -9.50 23.60 -0.90
CA SER A 25 -10.11 24.30 -2.04
C SER A 25 -11.41 25.02 -1.68
N GLY A 26 -12.25 24.41 -0.83
CA GLY A 26 -13.49 25.03 -0.35
C GLY A 26 -13.26 26.26 0.54
N LEU A 27 -12.25 26.22 1.40
CA LEU A 27 -11.86 27.34 2.28
C LEU A 27 -11.26 28.50 1.48
N SER A 28 -10.35 28.20 0.56
CA SER A 28 -9.73 29.21 -0.32
C SER A 28 -10.77 29.92 -1.18
N ALA A 29 -11.74 29.19 -1.75
CA ALA A 29 -12.82 29.79 -2.54
C ALA A 29 -13.73 30.72 -1.71
N LEU A 30 -13.96 30.39 -0.43
CA LEU A 30 -14.72 31.23 0.51
C LEU A 30 -13.97 32.51 0.88
N GLU A 31 -12.65 32.41 1.08
CA GLU A 31 -11.77 33.56 1.35
C GLU A 31 -11.74 34.54 0.17
N ASP A 32 -11.64 34.03 -1.06
CA ASP A 32 -11.67 34.86 -2.28
C ASP A 32 -13.02 35.59 -2.46
N ILE A 33 -14.14 34.94 -2.15
CA ILE A 33 -15.48 35.56 -2.20
C ILE A 33 -15.61 36.66 -1.13
N LEU A 34 -15.07 36.44 0.07
CA LEU A 34 -15.09 37.42 1.15
C LEU A 34 -14.24 38.65 0.81
N LEU A 35 -13.03 38.44 0.25
CA LEU A 35 -12.13 39.50 -0.19
C LEU A 35 -12.73 40.30 -1.36
N ALA A 36 -13.41 39.64 -2.31
CA ALA A 36 -14.06 40.28 -3.44
C ALA A 36 -15.27 41.15 -3.04
N ASN A 37 -15.93 40.84 -1.92
CA ASN A 37 -17.09 41.58 -1.41
C ASN A 37 -16.70 42.72 -0.44
N SER A 38 -15.44 42.83 -0.03
CA SER A 38 -14.93 43.98 0.73
C SER A 38 -14.76 45.20 -0.18
N HIS A 39 -15.76 46.07 -0.23
CA HIS A 39 -15.66 47.38 -0.90
C HIS A 39 -14.73 48.34 -0.12
N PRO A 40 -13.82 49.09 -0.78
CA PRO A 40 -12.84 49.95 -0.09
C PRO A 40 -13.37 51.21 0.59
N GLU A 41 -14.66 51.53 0.47
CA GLU A 41 -15.17 52.89 0.75
C GLU A 41 -15.84 53.07 2.12
N GLU A 42 -15.99 52.03 2.95
CA GLU A 42 -16.55 52.15 4.30
C GLU A 42 -15.53 51.72 5.37
N MET A 43 -14.41 52.44 5.45
CA MET A 43 -13.39 52.23 6.48
C MET A 43 -13.78 52.94 7.79
N GLY A 44 -14.86 52.46 8.42
CA GLY A 44 -15.12 52.66 9.83
C GLY A 44 -14.33 51.62 10.63
N GLU A 45 -13.70 52.05 11.73
CA GLU A 45 -12.86 51.25 12.64
C GLU A 45 -13.59 50.03 13.25
N HIS A 46 -13.87 49.01 12.45
CA HIS A 46 -14.22 47.70 12.95
C HIS A 46 -13.00 46.81 12.73
N PRO A 47 -12.44 46.21 13.81
CA PRO A 47 -11.34 45.28 13.65
C PRO A 47 -11.87 44.15 12.76
N VAL A 48 -11.29 44.02 11.57
CA VAL A 48 -11.46 42.83 10.74
C VAL A 48 -11.13 41.67 11.66
N LYS A 49 -12.17 40.98 12.13
CA LYS A 49 -11.99 39.71 12.83
C LYS A 49 -11.45 38.79 11.76
N PHE A 50 -10.13 38.65 11.73
CA PHE A 50 -9.51 37.48 11.14
C PHE A 50 -10.30 36.30 11.71
N PHE A 51 -11.07 35.65 10.84
CA PHE A 51 -11.57 34.33 11.16
C PHE A 51 -10.31 33.54 11.45
N ASP A 52 -10.08 33.22 12.71
CA ASP A 52 -9.14 32.17 13.06
C ASP A 52 -9.91 30.90 12.73
N PRO A 53 -9.70 30.26 11.56
CA PRO A 53 -10.37 29.01 11.28
C PRO A 53 -9.93 28.09 12.43
N GLY A 54 -10.89 27.73 13.28
CA GLY A 54 -10.62 26.87 14.42
C GLY A 54 -9.82 25.64 13.96
N PRO A 55 -8.99 25.05 14.83
CA PRO A 55 -8.02 24.04 14.44
C PRO A 55 -8.70 22.97 13.60
N SER A 56 -8.21 22.75 12.39
CA SER A 56 -8.76 21.74 11.49
C SER A 56 -8.55 20.36 12.13
N VAL A 57 -9.61 19.56 12.18
CA VAL A 57 -9.62 18.23 12.81
C VAL A 57 -10.02 17.17 11.79
N ILE A 58 -9.24 16.10 11.72
CA ILE A 58 -9.57 14.89 10.99
C ILE A 58 -10.08 13.80 11.95
N TYR A 59 -11.18 13.16 11.58
CA TYR A 59 -11.70 12.00 12.28
C TYR A 59 -11.10 10.73 11.67
N THR A 60 -10.41 9.97 12.50
CA THR A 60 -9.77 8.72 12.11
C THR A 60 -10.39 7.56 12.88
N PRO A 61 -10.15 6.32 12.46
CA PRO A 61 -10.48 5.14 13.26
C PRO A 61 -9.96 5.21 14.70
N TYR A 62 -8.86 5.92 14.98
CA TYR A 62 -8.30 6.08 16.33
C TYR A 62 -8.81 7.32 17.09
N GLY A 63 -9.74 8.07 16.51
CA GLY A 63 -10.32 9.27 17.09
C GLY A 63 -10.01 10.53 16.30
N ALA A 64 -10.32 11.67 16.91
CA ALA A 64 -10.09 12.99 16.33
C ALA A 64 -8.63 13.42 16.51
N PHE A 65 -7.99 13.85 15.43
CA PHE A 65 -6.64 14.41 15.42
C PHE A 65 -6.66 15.78 14.76
N SER A 66 -5.82 16.71 15.23
CA SER A 66 -5.54 17.92 14.45
C SER A 66 -4.88 17.55 13.13
N VAL A 67 -5.22 18.25 12.05
CA VAL A 67 -4.64 18.04 10.71
C VAL A 67 -3.11 18.19 10.73
N ASP A 68 -2.58 19.09 11.55
CA ASP A 68 -1.14 19.34 11.68
C ASP A 68 -0.44 18.36 12.63
N SER A 69 -1.19 17.44 13.25
CA SER A 69 -0.63 16.51 14.22
C SER A 69 0.27 15.47 13.56
N CYS A 70 1.52 15.38 14.02
CA CYS A 70 2.43 14.30 13.64
C CYS A 70 2.00 12.92 14.18
N LEU A 71 1.06 12.88 15.13
CA LEU A 71 0.55 11.65 15.74
C LEU A 71 -0.64 11.06 14.98
N LYS A 72 -1.11 11.69 13.90
CA LYS A 72 -2.20 11.15 13.11
C LYS A 72 -1.78 9.81 12.47
N PRO A 73 -2.67 8.79 12.41
CA PRO A 73 -2.36 7.47 11.87
C PRO A 73 -1.64 7.50 10.52
N SER A 74 -2.12 8.28 9.54
CA SER A 74 -1.51 8.39 8.21
C SER A 74 -0.07 8.93 8.21
N ASN A 75 0.32 9.67 9.26
CA ASN A 75 1.71 10.13 9.43
C ASN A 75 2.60 9.09 10.11
N ARG A 76 2.01 8.14 10.84
CA ARG A 76 2.73 7.11 11.57
C ARG A 76 2.88 5.84 10.75
N TRP A 77 1.86 5.48 9.99
CA TRP A 77 1.74 4.21 9.28
C TRP A 77 1.27 4.42 7.84
N ASP A 78 1.49 3.40 7.00
CA ASP A 78 0.72 3.23 5.77
C ASP A 78 -0.60 2.54 6.15
N CYS A 79 -1.70 3.30 6.13
CA CYS A 79 -2.97 2.85 6.66
C CYS A 79 -3.89 2.28 5.58
N TRP A 80 -4.54 1.17 5.91
CA TRP A 80 -5.42 0.45 5.00
C TRP A 80 -6.69 -0.02 5.70
N PHE A 81 -7.79 -0.01 4.97
CA PHE A 81 -8.98 -0.77 5.33
C PHE A 81 -8.94 -2.14 4.64
N GLY A 82 -9.25 -3.17 5.42
CA GLY A 82 -9.53 -4.52 4.93
C GLY A 82 -11.02 -4.83 5.06
N TYR A 83 -11.64 -5.18 3.94
CA TYR A 83 -13.03 -5.64 3.88
C TYR A 83 -13.05 -7.15 3.62
N THR A 84 -13.68 -7.90 4.51
CA THR A 84 -13.70 -9.37 4.45
C THR A 84 -15.08 -9.89 4.08
N ASN A 85 -15.16 -11.08 3.49
CA ASN A 85 -16.42 -11.83 3.34
C ASN A 85 -16.64 -12.86 4.47
N PHE A 86 -15.80 -12.83 5.50
CA PHE A 86 -15.83 -13.73 6.65
C PHE A 86 -15.72 -12.95 7.96
N ASP A 87 -16.21 -13.54 9.04
CA ASP A 87 -16.25 -12.89 10.35
C ASP A 87 -14.85 -12.66 10.91
N ILE A 88 -14.60 -11.42 11.35
CA ILE A 88 -13.40 -11.06 12.10
C ILE A 88 -13.62 -11.45 13.55
N THR A 89 -13.19 -12.67 13.88
CA THR A 89 -13.24 -13.20 15.25
C THR A 89 -12.02 -12.76 16.06
N PHE A 90 -12.03 -12.99 17.37
CA PHE A 90 -10.86 -12.72 18.21
C PHE A 90 -9.61 -13.48 17.74
N ALA A 91 -9.75 -14.72 17.26
CA ALA A 91 -8.62 -15.47 16.72
C ALA A 91 -8.04 -14.81 15.46
N VAL A 92 -8.89 -14.30 14.56
CA VAL A 92 -8.43 -13.57 13.36
C VAL A 92 -7.72 -12.27 13.75
N LEU A 93 -8.18 -11.60 14.81
CA LEU A 93 -7.52 -10.39 15.31
C LEU A 93 -6.14 -10.70 15.89
N GLU A 94 -6.02 -11.76 16.71
CA GLU A 94 -4.74 -12.22 17.25
C GLU A 94 -3.76 -12.60 16.12
N GLU A 95 -4.25 -13.30 15.09
CA GLU A 95 -3.45 -13.61 13.89
C GLU A 95 -2.98 -12.34 13.17
N LEU A 96 -3.84 -11.32 13.02
CA LEU A 96 -3.47 -10.05 12.38
C LEU A 96 -2.40 -9.29 13.17
N GLU A 97 -2.47 -9.31 14.50
CA GLU A 97 -1.52 -8.61 15.38
C GLU A 97 -0.13 -9.27 15.42
N ASP A 98 -0.04 -10.58 15.15
CA ASP A 98 1.23 -11.33 15.12
C ASP A 98 2.00 -11.22 13.79
N ILE A 99 1.35 -10.68 12.73
CA ILE A 99 1.96 -10.55 11.41
C ILE A 99 3.04 -9.47 11.40
N GLU A 100 4.24 -9.84 10.94
CA GLU A 100 5.35 -8.92 10.78
C GLU A 100 4.98 -7.74 9.86
N GLY A 101 5.30 -6.53 10.33
CA GLY A 101 5.01 -5.27 9.64
C GLY A 101 3.65 -4.66 9.96
N VAL A 102 2.74 -5.39 10.61
CA VAL A 102 1.51 -4.83 11.16
C VAL A 102 1.83 -4.19 12.53
N GLU A 103 1.68 -2.88 12.64
CA GLU A 103 1.94 -2.16 13.90
C GLU A 103 0.66 -1.86 14.69
N SER A 104 -0.48 -1.80 14.01
CA SER A 104 -1.73 -1.39 14.63
C SER A 104 -2.90 -2.03 13.91
N VAL A 105 -3.81 -2.66 14.65
CA VAL A 105 -5.05 -3.24 14.12
C VAL A 105 -6.23 -2.70 14.90
N LYS A 106 -7.31 -2.35 14.21
CA LYS A 106 -8.57 -1.96 14.83
C LYS A 106 -9.75 -2.56 14.08
N VAL A 107 -10.53 -3.39 14.78
CA VAL A 107 -11.78 -3.93 14.24
C VAL A 107 -12.83 -2.81 14.24
N MET A 108 -13.38 -2.52 13.07
CA MET A 108 -14.38 -1.47 12.86
C MET A 108 -15.80 -2.06 12.79
N GLY A 109 -15.91 -3.32 12.36
CA GLY A 109 -17.16 -4.07 12.31
C GLY A 109 -16.88 -5.55 12.10
N ARG A 110 -17.95 -6.35 11.96
CA ARG A 110 -17.84 -7.82 11.79
C ARG A 110 -17.02 -8.24 10.56
N TYR A 111 -17.00 -7.40 9.53
CA TYR A 111 -16.39 -7.66 8.22
C TYR A 111 -15.39 -6.57 7.79
N THR A 112 -15.01 -5.69 8.72
CA THR A 112 -14.14 -4.56 8.39
C THR A 112 -13.16 -4.30 9.52
N PHE A 113 -11.89 -4.20 9.15
CA PHE A 113 -10.81 -3.82 10.04
C PHE A 113 -9.95 -2.74 9.40
N PHE A 114 -9.28 -1.99 10.24
CA PHE A 114 -8.28 -1.00 9.90
C PHE A 114 -6.92 -1.50 10.33
N ILE A 115 -5.92 -1.36 9.48
CA ILE A 115 -4.53 -1.68 9.80
C ILE A 115 -3.62 -0.48 9.55
N GLY A 116 -2.61 -0.34 10.40
CA GLY A 116 -1.43 0.48 10.17
C GLY A 116 -0.23 -0.40 9.91
N ILE A 117 0.32 -0.31 8.70
CA ILE A 117 1.55 -0.99 8.32
C ILE A 117 2.73 -0.07 8.64
N GLY A 118 3.77 -0.61 9.28
CA GLY A 118 4.97 0.14 9.62
C GLY A 118 5.65 0.69 8.36
N LYS A 119 6.15 1.93 8.42
CA LYS A 119 6.69 2.64 7.23
C LYS A 119 7.93 2.01 6.59
N LEU A 120 8.62 1.13 7.32
CA LEU A 120 9.79 0.41 6.82
C LEU A 120 9.42 -0.91 6.13
N PHE A 121 8.15 -1.30 6.16
CA PHE A 121 7.66 -2.52 5.54
C PHE A 121 6.96 -2.19 4.21
N GLY A 122 7.10 -3.09 3.24
CA GLY A 122 6.38 -2.99 1.97
C GLY A 122 4.92 -3.38 2.18
N SER A 123 3.98 -2.44 2.02
CA SER A 123 2.56 -2.72 2.29
C SER A 123 1.98 -3.81 1.40
N THR A 124 2.45 -3.95 0.16
CA THR A 124 2.08 -5.06 -0.72
C THR A 124 2.49 -6.41 -0.15
N GLU A 125 3.71 -6.55 0.37
CA GLU A 125 4.19 -7.80 0.97
C GLU A 125 3.40 -8.16 2.24
N VAL A 126 3.19 -7.18 3.12
CA VAL A 126 2.41 -7.38 4.35
C VAL A 126 0.97 -7.79 4.03
N LYS A 127 0.31 -7.14 3.06
CA LYS A 127 -1.05 -7.50 2.61
C LYS A 127 -1.10 -8.93 2.04
N LEU A 128 -0.12 -9.33 1.24
CA LEU A 128 -0.04 -10.69 0.71
C LEU A 128 0.18 -11.72 1.83
N ASN A 129 0.97 -11.39 2.84
CA ASN A 129 1.17 -12.25 4.01
C ASN A 129 -0.14 -12.42 4.80
N ILE A 130 -0.88 -11.32 5.00
CA ILE A 130 -2.22 -11.35 5.61
C ILE A 130 -3.17 -12.24 4.79
N GLU A 131 -3.19 -12.08 3.47
CA GLU A 131 -4.03 -12.91 2.59
C GLU A 131 -3.64 -14.39 2.65
N ASN A 132 -2.36 -14.71 2.69
CA ASN A 132 -1.85 -16.08 2.81
C ASN A 132 -2.25 -16.79 4.10
N ILE A 133 -2.37 -16.05 5.20
CA ILE A 133 -2.73 -16.60 6.52
C ILE A 133 -4.26 -16.71 6.64
N LEU A 134 -4.98 -15.66 6.26
CA LEU A 134 -6.41 -15.56 6.53
C LEU A 134 -7.32 -16.11 5.43
N THR A 135 -6.82 -16.24 4.20
CA THR A 135 -7.61 -16.66 3.05
C THR A 135 -7.19 -18.04 2.52
N ASP A 136 -8.02 -18.60 1.65
CA ASP A 136 -7.71 -19.86 0.98
C ASP A 136 -6.73 -19.66 -0.21
N THR A 137 -6.35 -18.41 -0.51
CA THR A 137 -5.49 -18.07 -1.64
C THR A 137 -4.03 -18.08 -1.21
N LYS A 138 -3.18 -18.78 -1.96
CA LYS A 138 -1.74 -18.82 -1.74
C LYS A 138 -1.01 -17.94 -2.75
N HIS A 139 -0.55 -16.82 -2.26
CA HIS A 139 0.28 -15.85 -2.95
C HIS A 139 1.76 -16.18 -2.73
N ILE A 140 2.54 -16.13 -3.81
CA ILE A 140 3.98 -16.33 -3.77
C ILE A 140 4.63 -15.03 -3.30
N SER A 141 5.21 -15.08 -2.10
CA SER A 141 6.00 -13.99 -1.52
C SER A 141 7.50 -14.32 -1.43
N ASN A 142 7.83 -15.61 -1.37
CA ASN A 142 9.22 -16.08 -1.27
C ASN A 142 9.43 -17.38 -2.07
N MET A 143 10.68 -17.78 -2.24
CA MET A 143 11.02 -18.98 -3.03
C MET A 143 10.57 -20.30 -2.36
N GLU A 144 10.32 -20.29 -1.05
CA GLU A 144 9.84 -21.45 -0.28
C GLU A 144 8.35 -21.70 -0.48
N SER A 145 7.58 -20.64 -0.77
CA SER A 145 6.14 -20.68 -1.06
C SER A 145 5.82 -21.16 -2.48
N VAL A 146 6.83 -21.37 -3.32
CA VAL A 146 6.69 -21.80 -4.72
C VAL A 146 6.28 -23.28 -4.78
N THR A 147 5.23 -23.58 -5.54
CA THR A 147 4.78 -24.96 -5.74
C THR A 147 5.80 -25.79 -6.53
N PRO A 148 5.87 -27.12 -6.35
CA PRO A 148 6.82 -27.98 -7.07
C PRO A 148 6.72 -27.83 -8.60
N ASP A 149 5.50 -27.76 -9.13
CA ASP A 149 5.24 -27.61 -10.56
C ASP A 149 5.75 -26.28 -11.09
N LEU A 150 5.57 -25.20 -10.32
CA LEU A 150 6.06 -23.88 -10.69
C LEU A 150 7.59 -23.82 -10.60
N LYS A 151 8.19 -24.54 -9.64
CA LYS A 151 9.64 -24.67 -9.53
C LYS A 151 10.24 -25.34 -10.77
N GLU A 152 9.61 -26.39 -11.29
CA GLU A 152 10.02 -27.06 -12.54
C GLU A 152 9.91 -26.11 -13.75
N ALA A 153 8.86 -25.30 -13.81
CA ALA A 153 8.71 -24.27 -14.84
C ALA A 153 9.81 -23.19 -14.74
N ILE A 154 10.13 -22.72 -13.54
CA ILE A 154 11.23 -21.77 -13.29
C ILE A 154 12.56 -22.38 -13.73
N ASP A 155 12.84 -23.63 -13.37
CA ASP A 155 14.09 -24.30 -13.74
C ASP A 155 14.20 -24.53 -15.26
N SER A 156 13.07 -24.76 -15.94
CA SER A 156 13.01 -24.81 -17.40
C SER A 156 13.31 -23.45 -18.06
N VAL A 157 12.85 -22.35 -17.46
CA VAL A 157 13.17 -20.99 -17.92
C VAL A 157 14.63 -20.65 -17.65
N LYS A 158 15.17 -21.03 -16.48
CA LYS A 158 16.60 -20.87 -16.16
C LYS A 158 17.49 -21.50 -17.22
N LEU A 159 17.21 -22.75 -17.63
CA LEU A 159 17.97 -23.43 -18.68
C LEU A 159 17.98 -22.67 -20.03
N GLN A 160 16.93 -21.91 -20.33
CA GLN A 160 16.86 -21.09 -21.56
C GLN A 160 17.69 -19.82 -21.45
N VAL A 161 17.68 -19.17 -20.28
CA VAL A 161 18.34 -17.88 -20.07
C VAL A 161 19.80 -17.99 -19.62
N ASP A 162 20.23 -19.16 -19.14
CA ASP A 162 21.58 -19.43 -18.61
C ASP A 162 22.70 -19.16 -19.62
N ASN A 163 22.40 -19.23 -20.92
CA ASN A 163 23.35 -18.92 -21.98
C ASN A 163 23.73 -17.42 -22.08
N LYS A 164 23.12 -16.54 -21.26
CA LYS A 164 23.36 -15.09 -21.28
C LYS A 164 24.02 -14.61 -20.00
N GLN A 165 24.88 -13.60 -20.12
CA GLN A 165 25.62 -13.04 -18.99
C GLN A 165 24.71 -12.37 -17.96
N PHE A 166 23.63 -11.73 -18.40
CA PHE A 166 22.66 -11.07 -17.54
C PHE A 166 21.28 -11.63 -17.81
N TRP A 167 20.66 -12.20 -16.79
CA TRP A 167 19.26 -12.62 -16.82
C TRP A 167 18.55 -12.29 -15.50
N SER A 168 17.25 -12.05 -15.60
CA SER A 168 16.34 -11.89 -14.48
C SER A 168 15.00 -12.56 -14.80
N ILE A 169 14.43 -13.27 -13.82
CA ILE A 169 13.14 -13.95 -13.90
C ILE A 169 12.25 -13.33 -12.83
N PHE A 170 11.10 -12.81 -13.24
CA PHE A 170 10.04 -12.37 -12.35
C PHE A 170 8.99 -13.48 -12.24
N VAL A 171 8.60 -13.80 -11.01
CA VAL A 171 7.49 -14.71 -10.74
C VAL A 171 6.45 -13.90 -9.97
N SER A 172 5.28 -13.70 -10.56
CA SER A 172 4.20 -12.95 -9.94
C SER A 172 3.66 -13.66 -8.69
N SER A 173 2.96 -12.94 -7.83
CA SER A 173 2.31 -13.53 -6.65
C SER A 173 1.30 -14.63 -7.01
N MET A 174 0.79 -14.65 -8.24
CA MET A 174 -0.12 -15.66 -8.77
C MET A 174 0.57 -16.82 -9.50
N GLY A 175 1.90 -16.76 -9.68
CA GLY A 175 2.68 -17.81 -10.33
C GLY A 175 2.88 -17.63 -11.84
N GLU A 176 2.60 -16.45 -12.39
CA GLU A 176 2.97 -16.12 -13.76
C GLU A 176 4.49 -15.86 -13.83
N ILE A 177 5.15 -16.34 -14.87
CA ILE A 177 6.61 -16.21 -15.03
C ILE A 177 6.91 -15.33 -16.23
N ASP A 178 7.66 -14.26 -16.00
CA ASP A 178 8.27 -13.42 -17.02
C ASP A 178 9.79 -13.44 -16.88
N TYR A 179 10.52 -13.29 -17.98
CA TYR A 179 11.98 -13.26 -17.95
C TYR A 179 12.56 -12.26 -18.95
N ILE A 180 13.74 -11.75 -18.60
CA ILE A 180 14.55 -10.89 -19.44
C ILE A 180 15.98 -11.40 -19.45
N MET A 181 16.65 -11.27 -20.60
CA MET A 181 18.01 -11.74 -20.81
C MET A 181 18.76 -10.79 -21.73
N ALA A 182 20.04 -10.56 -21.44
CA ALA A 182 20.91 -9.69 -22.21
C ALA A 182 22.37 -10.19 -22.17
N ASP A 183 23.09 -9.96 -23.27
CA ASP A 183 24.53 -10.23 -23.35
C ASP A 183 25.37 -9.16 -22.63
N SER A 184 24.79 -7.98 -22.36
CA SER A 184 25.45 -6.85 -21.72
C SER A 184 24.44 -6.04 -20.89
N LEU A 185 24.96 -5.23 -19.96
CA LEU A 185 24.16 -4.32 -19.13
C LEU A 185 23.71 -3.09 -19.95
N THR A 186 22.77 -3.31 -20.87
CA THR A 186 22.23 -2.29 -21.77
C THR A 186 21.08 -1.54 -21.11
N ASP A 187 20.82 -0.29 -21.51
CA ASP A 187 19.69 0.52 -21.01
C ASP A 187 18.33 -0.18 -21.16
N SER A 188 18.15 -0.98 -22.22
CA SER A 188 16.93 -1.80 -22.39
C SER A 188 16.75 -2.80 -21.25
N TYR A 189 17.81 -3.51 -20.85
CA TYR A 189 17.76 -4.47 -19.76
C TYR A 189 17.45 -3.79 -18.42
N LEU A 190 18.08 -2.63 -18.16
CA LEU A 190 17.80 -1.85 -16.96
C LEU A 190 16.36 -1.33 -16.94
N SER A 191 15.85 -0.88 -18.08
CA SER A 191 14.46 -0.43 -18.20
C SER A 191 13.48 -1.58 -17.93
N ASP A 192 13.74 -2.77 -18.45
CA ASP A 192 12.86 -3.91 -18.22
C ASP A 192 12.98 -4.47 -16.80
N LEU A 193 14.18 -4.43 -16.21
CA LEU A 193 14.38 -4.78 -14.80
C LEU A 193 13.60 -3.84 -13.87
N ASN A 194 13.57 -2.54 -14.18
CA ASN A 194 12.75 -1.59 -13.43
C ASN A 194 11.26 -1.91 -13.54
N LYS A 195 10.78 -2.41 -14.69
CA LYS A 195 9.38 -2.87 -14.81
C LYS A 195 9.10 -4.04 -13.86
N PHE A 196 10.03 -4.99 -13.73
CA PHE A 196 9.89 -6.09 -12.77
C PHE A 196 9.87 -5.59 -11.33
N GLU A 197 10.69 -4.61 -10.98
CA GLU A 197 10.64 -3.97 -9.66
C GLU A 197 9.31 -3.27 -9.40
N ASP A 198 8.80 -2.52 -10.38
CA ASP A 198 7.50 -1.86 -10.29
C ASP A 198 6.36 -2.87 -10.14
N LEU A 199 6.41 -3.98 -10.87
CA LEU A 199 5.44 -5.07 -10.75
C LEU A 199 5.54 -5.71 -9.37
N ARG A 200 6.74 -6.03 -8.89
CA ARG A 200 6.95 -6.57 -7.54
C ARG A 200 6.37 -5.65 -6.47
N GLN A 201 6.55 -4.34 -6.59
CA GLN A 201 5.97 -3.38 -5.64
C GLN A 201 4.44 -3.32 -5.73
N LYS A 202 3.85 -3.46 -6.92
CA LYS A 202 2.40 -3.33 -7.13
C LYS A 202 1.61 -4.59 -6.79
N ILE A 203 2.09 -5.73 -7.28
CA ILE A 203 1.36 -7.02 -7.22
C ILE A 203 2.08 -8.08 -6.37
N GLY A 204 3.29 -7.79 -5.89
CA GLY A 204 4.14 -8.74 -5.19
C GLY A 204 4.85 -9.72 -6.13
N GLY A 205 5.35 -10.80 -5.55
CA GLY A 205 6.12 -11.82 -6.26
C GLY A 205 7.62 -11.75 -5.98
N ILE A 206 8.38 -12.58 -6.68
CA ILE A 206 9.83 -12.74 -6.48
C ILE A 206 10.59 -12.42 -7.76
N ILE A 207 11.79 -11.86 -7.62
CA ILE A 207 12.72 -11.63 -8.73
C ILE A 207 13.97 -12.45 -8.49
N ILE A 208 14.28 -13.35 -9.42
CA ILE A 208 15.47 -14.21 -9.43
C ILE A 208 16.45 -13.61 -10.44
N ARG A 209 17.71 -13.40 -10.04
CA ARG A 209 18.73 -12.75 -10.89
C ARG A 209 19.97 -13.60 -11.02
N SER A 210 20.60 -13.53 -12.19
CA SER A 210 21.94 -14.09 -12.49
C SER A 210 23.02 -13.72 -11.47
N SER A 211 22.99 -12.51 -10.92
CA SER A 211 23.97 -12.02 -9.95
C SER A 211 23.74 -12.44 -8.50
N ASN A 212 22.55 -12.95 -8.14
CA ASN A 212 22.24 -13.40 -6.77
C ASN A 212 22.71 -14.83 -6.47
N GLU A 213 23.43 -15.49 -7.38
CA GLU A 213 24.12 -16.77 -7.08
C GLU A 213 25.50 -16.57 -6.42
N GLN A 214 25.94 -15.34 -6.16
CA GLN A 214 27.10 -15.09 -5.31
C GLN A 214 26.70 -14.99 -3.83
N LYS A 215 26.63 -16.16 -3.18
CA LYS A 215 26.92 -16.48 -1.75
C LYS A 215 26.73 -15.33 -0.74
N TYR A 216 25.85 -15.44 0.26
CA TYR A 216 25.98 -16.29 1.45
C TYR A 216 24.67 -16.32 2.24
#